data_AF-A0A6G1WIL5-F1
#
_entry.id   AF-A0A6G1WIL5-F1
#
_cell.length_a   1.000
_cell.length_b   1.000
_cell.length_c   1.000
_cell.angle_alpha   90.00
_cell.angle_beta   90.00
_cell.angle_gamma   90.00
#
_symmetry.space_group_name_H-M   'P 1'
#
loop_
_entity.id
_entity.type
_entity.pdbx_description
1 polymer ?
#
loop_
_entity_poly.entity_id
_entity_poly.type
_entity_poly.pdbx_seq_one_letter_code
_entity_poly.pdbx_strand_id
1 'polypeptide(L)'
;MVSHLKVIFLPSEAEIAILRWDLIEETQMSEPQLSVRSSKARNLAHALARRTGQPINRLVEQALEHYDLELRQQSARTPIDVLSDLMTDGRRAVPAGTTSAHDDFYDEHGLPR
;
A
#
# COMPACT_ATOMS: atom_id res chain seq x y z
N MET A 1 33.43 -14.93 -44.33
CA MET A 1 32.92 -14.53 -43.00
C MET A 1 33.05 -13.02 -42.88
N VAL A 2 31.97 -12.26 -43.06
CA VAL A 2 32.02 -10.79 -43.06
C VAL A 2 31.66 -10.26 -41.67
N SER A 3 32.65 -9.68 -41.01
CA SER A 3 32.53 -9.06 -39.68
C SER A 3 31.61 -7.85 -39.75
N HIS A 4 30.51 -7.90 -39.01
CA HIS A 4 29.57 -6.78 -38.87
C HIS A 4 30.19 -5.69 -37.99
N LEU A 5 30.77 -4.67 -38.63
CA LEU A 5 31.24 -3.48 -37.93
C LEU A 5 30.01 -2.61 -37.58
N LYS A 6 29.59 -2.66 -36.31
CA LYS A 6 28.50 -1.82 -35.79
C LYS A 6 29.01 -0.38 -35.69
N VAL A 7 28.61 0.46 -36.63
CA VAL A 7 28.91 1.91 -36.60
C VAL A 7 28.21 2.50 -35.38
N ILE A 8 29.00 3.02 -34.44
CA ILE A 8 28.51 3.75 -33.26
C ILE A 8 28.32 5.19 -33.70
N PHE A 9 27.07 5.63 -33.82
CA PHE A 9 26.76 7.04 -34.05
C PHE A 9 26.95 7.79 -32.73
N LEU A 10 27.99 8.61 -32.63
CA LEU A 10 28.11 9.55 -31.52
C LEU A 10 27.19 10.74 -31.80
N PRO A 11 26.36 11.14 -30.83
CA PRO A 11 25.45 12.27 -31.01
C PRO A 11 26.23 13.56 -31.27
N SER A 12 25.63 14.47 -32.02
CA SER A 12 26.19 15.78 -32.30
C SER A 12 26.26 16.66 -31.04
N GLU A 13 27.12 17.67 -31.03
CA GLU A 13 27.20 18.65 -29.93
C GLU A 13 25.85 19.30 -29.59
N ALA A 14 24.99 19.52 -30.60
CA ALA A 14 23.64 20.05 -30.40
C ALA A 14 22.74 19.04 -29.66
N GLU A 15 22.81 17.75 -30.01
CA GLU A 15 22.08 16.69 -29.31
C GLU A 15 22.62 16.48 -27.89
N ILE A 16 23.94 16.55 -27.68
CA ILE A 16 24.56 16.49 -26.36
C ILE A 16 24.10 17.68 -25.50
N ALA A 17 24.00 18.88 -26.08
CA ALA A 17 23.53 20.06 -25.38
C ALA A 17 22.05 19.95 -24.96
N ILE A 18 21.18 19.42 -25.82
CA ILE A 18 19.77 19.20 -25.52
C ILE A 18 19.61 18.13 -24.44
N LEU A 19 20.25 16.97 -24.60
CA LEU A 19 20.22 15.89 -23.61
C LEU A 19 20.77 16.34 -22.26
N ARG A 20 21.80 17.19 -22.25
CA ARG A 20 22.34 17.79 -21.02
C ARG A 20 21.36 18.79 -20.41
N TRP A 21 20.63 19.56 -21.22
CA TRP A 21 19.64 20.52 -20.72
C TRP A 21 18.43 19.81 -20.10
N ASP A 22 17.92 18.77 -20.76
CA ASP A 22 16.82 17.93 -20.24
C ASP A 22 17.22 17.23 -18.94
N LEU A 23 18.45 16.70 -18.85
CA LEU A 23 18.99 16.09 -17.63
C LEU A 23 19.23 17.13 -16.51
N ILE A 24 19.56 18.38 -16.86
CA ILE A 24 19.68 19.48 -15.90
C ILE A 24 18.29 19.92 -15.40
N GLU A 25 17.26 19.95 -16.24
CA GLU A 25 15.89 20.23 -15.79
C GLU A 25 15.36 19.14 -14.84
N GLU A 26 15.62 17.87 -15.15
CA GLU A 26 15.25 16.75 -14.26
C GLU A 26 15.98 16.79 -12.90
N THR A 27 17.20 17.32 -12.86
CA THR A 27 18.00 17.40 -11.61
C THR A 27 17.86 18.74 -10.87
N GLN A 28 17.40 19.80 -11.54
CA GLN A 28 17.16 21.13 -10.94
C GLN A 28 15.75 21.30 -10.38
N MET A 29 14.75 20.57 -10.87
CA MET A 29 13.45 20.54 -10.19
C MET A 29 13.58 19.75 -8.89
N SER A 30 13.89 20.46 -7.80
CA SER A 30 13.85 19.89 -6.45
C SER A 30 12.53 19.13 -6.29
N GLU A 31 12.60 17.92 -5.73
CA GLU A 31 11.43 17.08 -5.53
C GLU A 31 10.24 17.90 -4.98
N PRO A 32 9.04 17.78 -5.60
CA PRO A 32 7.92 18.65 -5.29
C PRO A 32 7.59 18.62 -3.80
N GLN A 33 7.71 19.78 -3.14
CA GLN A 33 7.49 19.91 -1.71
C GLN A 33 6.01 19.95 -1.37
N LEU A 34 5.59 19.22 -0.34
CA LEU A 34 4.21 19.25 0.15
C LEU A 34 3.93 20.56 0.91
N SER A 35 3.02 21.38 0.37
CA SER A 35 2.60 22.65 0.99
C SER A 35 1.33 22.49 1.83
N VAL A 36 1.42 22.76 3.14
CA VAL A 36 0.28 22.72 4.06
C VAL A 36 -0.20 24.13 4.39
N ARG A 37 -1.38 24.50 3.87
CA ARG A 37 -2.04 25.79 4.14
C ARG A 37 -2.90 25.81 5.40
N SER A 38 -3.28 24.63 5.92
CA SER A 38 -4.13 24.52 7.10
C SER A 38 -3.36 24.82 8.39
N SER A 39 -3.81 25.82 9.14
CA SER A 39 -3.23 26.18 10.44
C SER A 39 -3.35 25.05 11.46
N LYS A 40 -4.47 24.32 11.46
CA LYS A 40 -4.68 23.13 12.31
C LYS A 40 -3.64 22.05 12.02
N ALA A 41 -3.42 21.72 10.75
CA ALA A 41 -2.46 20.69 10.35
C ALA A 41 -1.03 21.10 10.74
N ARG A 42 -0.67 22.37 10.53
CA ARG A 42 0.63 22.92 10.93
C ARG A 42 0.85 22.81 12.45
N ASN A 43 -0.14 23.20 13.24
CA ASN A 43 -0.06 23.13 14.70
C ASN A 43 0.10 21.69 15.20
N LEU A 44 -0.66 20.75 14.62
CA LEU A 44 -0.58 19.33 14.96
C LEU A 44 0.78 18.73 14.62
N ALA A 45 1.31 19.01 13.42
CA ALA A 45 2.64 18.55 13.02
C ALA A 45 3.74 19.07 13.97
N HIS A 46 3.71 20.35 14.34
CA HIS A 46 4.65 20.91 15.31
C HIS A 46 4.49 20.30 16.71
N ALA A 47 3.27 20.02 17.16
CA ALA A 47 3.03 19.38 18.45
C ALA A 47 3.58 17.95 18.48
N LEU A 48 3.38 17.18 17.40
CA LEU A 48 3.91 15.82 17.27
C LEU A 48 5.44 15.81 17.18
N ALA A 49 6.04 16.71 16.40
CA ALA A 49 7.49 16.83 16.30
C ALA A 49 8.13 17.10 17.67
N ARG A 50 7.55 18.02 18.45
CA ARG A 50 8.02 18.30 19.82
C ARG A 50 7.91 17.10 20.75
N ARG A 51 6.84 16.31 20.65
CA ARG A 51 6.60 15.15 21.53
C ARG A 51 7.45 13.93 21.17
N THR A 52 7.72 13.74 19.88
CA THR A 52 8.40 12.54 19.37
C THR A 52 9.90 12.76 19.11
N GLY A 53 10.35 14.02 19.05
CA GLY A 53 11.72 14.37 18.64
C GLY A 53 11.98 14.15 17.15
N GLN A 54 10.97 13.79 16.36
CA GLN A 54 11.12 13.53 14.94
C GLN A 54 10.92 14.80 14.11
N PRO A 55 11.60 14.92 12.94
CA PRO A 55 11.36 16.04 12.05
C PRO A 55 9.98 15.92 11.40
N ILE A 56 9.39 17.07 11.03
CA ILE A 56 8.01 17.15 10.55
C ILE A 56 7.80 16.34 9.27
N ASN A 57 8.76 16.37 8.33
CA ASN A 57 8.67 15.60 7.10
C ASN A 57 8.51 14.10 7.38
N ARG A 58 9.35 13.54 8.26
CA ARG A 58 9.28 12.12 8.64
C ARG A 58 7.94 11.76 9.25
N LEU A 59 7.39 12.62 10.12
CA LEU A 59 6.08 12.40 10.72
C LEU A 59 4.95 12.43 9.69
N VAL A 60 5.03 13.34 8.72
CA VAL A 60 4.03 13.46 7.65
C VAL A 60 4.10 12.25 6.71
N GLU A 61 5.29 11.84 6.31
CA GLU A 61 5.53 10.64 5.51
C GLU A 61 4.96 9.40 6.21
N GLN A 62 5.32 9.15 7.47
CA GLN A 62 4.80 8.01 8.23
C GLN A 62 3.27 8.04 8.40
N ALA A 63 2.68 9.22 8.62
CA ALA A 63 1.24 9.35 8.75
C ALA A 63 0.51 9.04 7.43
N LEU A 64 1.08 9.49 6.30
CA LEU A 64 0.53 9.22 4.97
C LEU A 64 0.70 7.76 4.57
N GLU A 65 1.86 7.15 4.85
CA GLU A 65 2.10 5.72 4.64
C GLU A 65 1.12 4.85 5.43
N HIS A 66 0.90 5.18 6.71
CA HIS A 66 -0.06 4.48 7.54
C HIS A 66 -1.48 4.57 6.97
N TYR A 67 -1.90 5.77 6.57
CA TYR A 67 -3.22 6.00 5.99
C TYR A 67 -3.41 5.27 4.65
N ASP A 68 -2.38 5.26 3.78
CA ASP A 68 -2.41 4.50 2.52
C ASP A 68 -2.52 3.00 2.79
N LEU A 69 -1.76 2.48 3.76
CA LEU A 69 -1.82 1.08 4.14
C LEU A 69 -3.23 0.69 4.64
N GLU A 70 -3.84 1.51 5.50
CA GLU A 70 -5.21 1.30 5.98
C GLU A 70 -6.22 1.25 4.83
N LEU A 71 -6.12 2.20 3.88
CA LEU A 71 -7.00 2.22 2.70
C LEU A 71 -6.84 0.99 1.81
N ARG A 72 -5.61 0.53 1.60
CA ARG A 72 -5.33 -0.70 0.83
C ARG A 72 -5.88 -1.94 1.51
N GLN A 73 -5.78 -2.03 2.83
CA GLN A 73 -6.35 -3.15 3.59
C GLN A 73 -7.88 -3.14 3.54
N GLN A 74 -8.49 -1.95 3.63
CA GLN A 74 -9.94 -1.81 3.52
C GLN A 74 -10.46 -2.16 2.12
N SER A 75 -9.75 -1.77 1.07
CA SER A 75 -10.13 -2.10 -0.31
C SER A 75 -9.84 -3.55 -0.69
N ALA A 76 -8.82 -4.16 -0.09
CA ALA A 76 -8.51 -5.58 -0.25
C ALA A 76 -9.46 -6.50 0.54
N ARG A 77 -10.16 -5.98 1.56
CA ARG A 77 -11.17 -6.74 2.29
C ARG A 77 -12.40 -6.96 1.42
N THR A 78 -12.55 -8.20 0.98
CA THR A 78 -13.74 -8.69 0.30
C THR A 78 -14.79 -9.16 1.31
N PRO A 79 -16.07 -9.28 0.91
CA PRO A 79 -17.10 -9.81 1.80
C PRO A 79 -16.79 -11.21 2.35
N ILE A 80 -16.03 -12.03 1.60
CA ILE A 80 -15.65 -13.37 2.07
C ILE A 80 -14.60 -13.30 3.20
N ASP A 81 -13.78 -12.26 3.27
CA ASP A 81 -12.82 -12.07 4.36
C ASP A 81 -13.56 -11.77 5.67
N VAL A 82 -14.58 -10.91 5.61
CA VAL A 82 -15.45 -10.59 6.76
C VAL A 82 -16.21 -11.85 7.23
N LEU A 83 -16.74 -12.63 6.29
CA LEU A 83 -17.40 -13.88 6.61
C LEU A 83 -16.42 -14.90 7.24
N SER A 84 -15.19 -14.97 6.73
CA SER A 84 -14.15 -15.87 7.24
C SER A 84 -13.68 -15.50 8.63
N ASP A 85 -13.54 -14.21 8.93
CA ASP A 85 -13.24 -13.68 10.26
C ASP A 85 -14.37 -14.09 11.24
N LEU A 86 -15.62 -13.85 10.86
CA LEU A 86 -16.79 -14.23 11.66
C LEU A 86 -16.87 -15.75 11.91
N MET A 87 -16.63 -16.56 10.88
CA MET A 87 -16.61 -18.03 11.01
C MET A 87 -15.49 -18.49 11.95
N THR A 88 -14.33 -17.82 11.92
CA THR A 88 -13.20 -18.15 12.79
C THR A 88 -13.51 -17.81 14.23
N ASP A 89 -14.10 -16.66 14.50
CA ASP A 89 -14.55 -16.31 15.84
C ASP A 89 -15.66 -17.24 16.33
N GLY A 90 -16.61 -17.60 15.46
CA GLY A 90 -17.63 -18.61 15.75
C GLY A 90 -17.03 -19.96 16.16
N ARG A 91 -16.02 -20.45 15.43
CA ARG A 91 -15.33 -21.71 15.77
C ARG A 91 -14.65 -21.67 17.14
N ARG A 92 -14.09 -20.53 17.56
CA ARG A 92 -13.48 -20.39 18.90
C ARG A 92 -14.50 -20.48 20.02
N ALA A 93 -15.75 -20.11 19.74
CA ALA A 93 -16.84 -20.14 20.72
C ALA A 93 -17.50 -21.52 20.86
N VAL A 94 -17.24 -22.46 19.96
CA VAL A 94 -17.81 -23.81 20.01
C VAL A 94 -17.09 -24.65 21.09
N PRO A 95 -17.82 -25.19 22.09
CA PRO A 95 -17.23 -26.05 23.11
C PRO A 95 -16.56 -27.31 22.52
N ALA A 96 -15.52 -27.79 23.19
CA ALA A 96 -14.85 -29.04 22.80
C ALA A 96 -15.84 -30.22 22.89
N GLY A 97 -15.88 -31.05 21.83
CA GLY A 97 -16.79 -32.20 21.75
C GLY A 97 -18.16 -31.89 21.16
N THR A 98 -18.47 -30.63 20.83
CA THR A 98 -19.65 -30.32 20.01
C THR A 98 -19.50 -30.96 18.63
N THR A 99 -20.43 -31.84 18.29
CA THR A 99 -20.48 -32.53 17.00
C THR A 99 -21.69 -32.05 16.20
N SER A 100 -21.51 -31.98 14.88
CA SER A 100 -22.57 -31.74 13.90
C SER A 100 -23.18 -33.06 13.41
N ALA A 101 -23.15 -34.10 14.26
CA ALA A 101 -23.82 -35.36 13.95
C ALA A 101 -25.33 -35.14 14.08
N HIS A 102 -26.03 -35.16 12.96
CA HIS A 102 -27.47 -34.94 12.87
C HIS A 102 -28.21 -36.19 12.35
N ASP A 103 -27.62 -37.37 12.55
CA ASP A 103 -28.15 -38.66 12.11
C ASP A 103 -29.54 -38.95 12.74
N ASP A 104 -29.86 -38.27 13.83
CA ASP A 104 -31.17 -38.31 14.49
C ASP A 104 -32.26 -37.54 13.72
N PHE A 105 -31.88 -36.53 12.94
CA PHE A 105 -32.80 -35.65 12.20
C PHE A 105 -32.97 -36.03 10.72
N TYR A 106 -32.00 -36.73 10.14
CA TYR A 106 -31.99 -37.07 8.72
C TYR A 106 -31.99 -38.59 8.49
N ASP A 107 -32.55 -39.03 7.37
CA ASP A 107 -32.46 -40.41 6.89
C ASP A 107 -31.12 -40.69 6.18
N GLU A 108 -30.93 -41.93 5.71
CA GLU A 108 -29.71 -42.33 4.99
C GLU A 108 -29.49 -41.59 3.66
N HIS A 109 -30.50 -40.87 3.17
CA HIS A 109 -30.44 -40.04 1.97
C HIS A 109 -30.27 -38.55 2.29
N GLY A 110 -30.16 -38.19 3.57
CA GLY A 110 -29.99 -36.80 4.02
C GLY A 110 -31.28 -35.97 4.01
N LEU A 111 -32.45 -36.62 3.95
CA LEU A 111 -33.76 -35.96 4.02
C LEU A 111 -34.28 -35.90 5.47
N PRO A 112 -34.99 -34.83 5.86
CA PRO A 112 -35.61 -34.77 7.18
C PRO A 112 -36.58 -35.95 7.37
N ARG A 113 -36.50 -36.61 8.52
CA ARG A 113 -37.45 -37.67 8.92
C ARG A 113 -38.84 -37.13 9.26
#